data_AF-A0ABD3VPT6-F1
#
_entry.id   AF-A0ABD3VPT6-F1
#
_cell.length_a   1.000
_cell.length_b   1.000
_cell.length_c   1.000
_cell.angle_alpha   90.00
_cell.angle_beta   90.00
_cell.angle_gamma   90.00
#
_symmetry.space_group_name_H-M   'P 1'
#
loop_
_entity.id
_entity.type
_entity.pdbx_description
1 polymer ?
#
loop_
_entity_poly.entity_id
_entity_poly.type
_entity_poly.pdbx_seq_one_letter_code
_entity_poly.pdbx_strand_id
1 'polypeptide(L)'
;IGGEHFTLTQIGGEHITLIQIGAEHFTLTQIGGEHFTLIQIGGEHFILIHIGGEHFVLTQIGVEHFALTQIGGEHFILTQI
;
A
#
# COMPACT_ATOMS: atom_id res chain seq x y z
N ILE A 1 -5.12 11.48 -6.63
CA ILE A 1 -6.50 11.94 -6.36
C ILE A 1 -7.41 10.79 -6.77
N GLY A 2 -7.90 10.04 -5.80
CA GLY A 2 -8.84 8.94 -6.00
C GLY A 2 -10.28 9.45 -6.06
N GLY A 3 -11.14 8.69 -6.74
CA GLY A 3 -12.60 8.80 -6.56
C GLY A 3 -13.06 7.92 -5.38
N GLU A 4 -14.36 7.65 -5.26
CA GLU A 4 -14.92 6.78 -4.21
C GLU A 4 -14.18 5.43 -4.09
N HIS A 5 -13.81 4.82 -5.22
CA HIS A 5 -13.12 3.54 -5.25
C HIS A 5 -11.86 3.59 -6.12
N PHE A 6 -10.74 3.06 -5.60
CA PHE A 6 -9.51 2.86 -6.34
C PHE A 6 -8.92 1.48 -6.05
N THR A 7 -8.62 0.73 -7.10
CA THR A 7 -7.97 -0.58 -7.02
C THR A 7 -6.75 -0.62 -7.92
N LEU A 8 -5.63 -1.12 -7.39
CA LEU A 8 -4.41 -1.35 -8.16
C LEU A 8 -3.81 -2.71 -7.86
N THR A 9 -3.30 -3.36 -8.90
CA THR A 9 -2.46 -4.56 -8.79
C THR A 9 -1.14 -4.29 -9.48
N GLN A 10 -0.05 -4.66 -8.82
CA GLN A 10 1.31 -4.51 -9.32
C GLN A 10 2.08 -5.81 -9.10
N ILE A 11 2.92 -6.17 -10.08
CA ILE A 11 3.66 -7.44 -10.12
C ILE A 11 5.11 -7.15 -10.53
N GLY A 12 6.04 -7.49 -9.63
CA GLY A 12 7.47 -7.26 -9.80
C GLY A 12 7.87 -5.79 -9.73
N GLY A 13 9.15 -5.51 -9.99
CA GLY A 13 9.74 -4.17 -10.00
C GLY A 13 10.81 -3.99 -8.92
N GLU A 14 11.96 -3.42 -9.29
CA GLU A 14 13.06 -3.21 -8.34
C GLU A 14 12.76 -2.07 -7.36
N HIS A 15 12.29 -0.92 -7.87
CA HIS A 15 11.97 0.24 -7.05
C HIS A 15 10.62 0.84 -7.46
N ILE A 16 9.62 0.70 -6.60
CA ILE A 16 8.28 1.23 -6.83
C ILE A 16 7.92 2.21 -5.73
N THR A 17 7.40 3.36 -6.13
CA THR A 17 6.80 4.34 -5.21
C THR A 17 5.39 4.67 -5.69
N LEU A 18 4.41 4.52 -4.79
CA LEU A 18 3.02 4.90 -5.03
C LEU A 18 2.58 5.94 -4.02
N ILE A 19 1.93 6.99 -4.49
CA ILE A 19 1.29 8.00 -3.66
C ILE A 19 -0.17 8.06 -4.05
N GLN A 20 -1.06 7.81 -3.10
CA GLN A 20 -2.49 7.90 -3.30
C GLN A 20 -3.12 8.86 -2.28
N ILE A 21 -4.06 9.67 -2.78
CA ILE A 21 -4.67 10.78 -2.03
C ILE A 21 -6.18 10.77 -2.26
N GLY A 22 -6.95 10.70 -1.17
CA GLY A 22 -8.37 11.01 -1.13
C GLY A 22 -9.31 9.96 -1.73
N ALA A 23 -8.92 8.68 -1.75
CA ALA A 23 -9.85 7.61 -2.10
C ALA A 23 -10.63 7.17 -0.86
N GLU A 24 -11.96 7.12 -0.91
CA GLU A 24 -12.76 6.59 0.21
C GLU A 24 -12.45 5.10 0.43
N HIS A 25 -12.38 4.33 -0.66
CA HIS A 25 -12.02 2.92 -0.64
C HIS A 25 -10.80 2.68 -1.53
N PHE A 26 -9.68 2.29 -0.92
CA PHE A 26 -8.44 1.97 -1.61
C PHE A 26 -8.09 0.50 -1.42
N THR A 27 -7.81 -0.21 -2.51
CA THR A 27 -7.27 -1.57 -2.49
C THR A 27 -5.99 -1.64 -3.31
N LEU A 28 -4.91 -2.14 -2.72
CA LEU A 28 -3.65 -2.42 -3.40
C LEU A 28 -3.26 -3.89 -3.24
N THR A 29 -2.91 -4.54 -4.33
CA THR A 29 -2.19 -5.82 -4.32
C THR A 29 -0.80 -5.65 -4.93
N GLN A 30 0.24 -6.02 -4.18
CA GLN A 30 1.62 -6.06 -4.63
C GLN A 30 2.18 -7.48 -4.56
N ILE A 31 2.83 -7.92 -5.64
CA ILE A 31 3.41 -9.26 -5.75
C ILE A 31 4.87 -9.15 -6.21
N GLY A 32 5.80 -9.46 -5.31
CA GLY A 32 7.24 -9.39 -5.54
C GLY A 32 7.80 -7.96 -5.55
N GLY A 33 9.04 -7.84 -5.98
CA GLY A 33 9.78 -6.57 -6.08
C GLY A 33 10.75 -6.33 -4.93
N GLU A 34 11.82 -5.58 -5.15
CA GLU A 34 12.87 -5.42 -4.12
C GLU A 34 12.53 -4.31 -3.13
N HIS A 35 12.17 -3.12 -3.61
CA HIS A 35 11.84 -1.98 -2.79
C HIS A 35 10.51 -1.37 -3.21
N PHE A 36 9.54 -1.40 -2.30
CA PHE A 36 8.24 -0.78 -2.51
C PHE A 36 7.93 0.23 -1.40
N THR A 37 7.51 1.43 -1.80
CA THR A 37 7.00 2.47 -0.90
C THR A 37 5.58 2.86 -1.31
N LEU A 38 4.66 2.88 -0.36
CA LEU A 38 3.32 3.43 -0.51
C LEU A 38 3.06 4.53 0.52
N ILE A 39 2.52 5.65 0.04
CA ILE A 39 1.99 6.73 0.86
C ILE A 39 0.49 6.88 0.54
N GLN A 40 -0.37 6.66 1.54
CA GLN A 40 -1.80 6.90 1.47
C GLN A 40 -2.19 8.11 2.31
N ILE A 41 -2.89 9.08 1.72
CA ILE A 41 -3.36 10.30 2.42
C ILE A 41 -4.88 10.40 2.30
N GLY A 42 -5.56 10.33 3.44
CA GLY A 42 -7.01 10.30 3.53
C GLY A 42 -7.63 8.98 3.07
N GLY A 43 -8.89 8.78 3.43
CA GLY A 43 -9.71 7.65 3.02
C GLY A 43 -10.41 6.98 4.19
N GLU A 44 -11.50 6.31 3.92
CA GLU A 44 -12.24 5.57 4.93
C GLU A 44 -11.69 4.15 5.06
N HIS A 45 -11.56 3.44 3.94
CA HIS A 45 -11.17 2.04 3.90
C HIS A 45 -9.92 1.83 3.05
N PHE A 46 -8.90 1.23 3.64
CA PHE A 46 -7.68 0.85 2.94
C PHE A 46 -7.37 -0.64 3.15
N ILE A 47 -7.29 -1.37 2.04
CA ILE A 47 -6.89 -2.77 1.99
C ILE A 47 -5.57 -2.88 1.23
N LEU A 48 -4.62 -3.55 1.84
CA LEU A 48 -3.33 -3.85 1.23
C LEU A 48 -3.00 -5.33 1.33
N ILE A 49 -2.61 -5.91 0.20
CA ILE A 49 -2.09 -7.26 0.12
C ILE A 49 -0.68 -7.15 -0.47
N HIS A 50 0.33 -7.59 0.28
CA HIS A 50 1.72 -7.63 -0.18
C HIS A 50 2.26 -9.06 -0.10
N ILE A 51 2.74 -9.59 -1.22
CA ILE A 51 3.25 -10.96 -1.33
C ILE A 51 4.70 -10.92 -1.82
N GLY A 52 5.63 -11.32 -0.97
CA GLY A 52 7.06 -11.36 -1.27
C GLY A 52 7.77 -10.01 -1.14
N GLY A 53 8.93 -9.91 -1.80
CA GLY A 53 9.76 -8.71 -1.88
C GLY A 53 10.68 -8.45 -0.68
N GLU A 54 11.68 -7.60 -0.83
CA GLU A 54 12.69 -7.42 0.21
C GLU A 54 12.33 -6.31 1.19
N HIS A 55 11.99 -5.12 0.71
CA HIS A 55 11.77 -3.93 1.50
C HIS A 55 10.42 -3.29 1.18
N PHE A 56 9.55 -3.22 2.18
CA PHE A 56 8.22 -2.64 2.08
C PHE A 56 8.04 -1.51 3.08
N VAL A 57 7.70 -0.32 2.60
CA VAL A 57 7.39 0.85 3.41
C VAL A 57 5.97 1.30 3.11
N LEU A 58 5.15 1.35 4.15
CA LEU A 58 3.80 1.92 4.09
C LEU A 58 3.69 3.09 5.06
N THR A 59 3.29 4.24 4.53
CA THR A 59 2.88 5.41 5.31
C THR A 59 1.41 5.70 5.02
N GLN A 60 0.59 5.81 6.06
CA GLN A 60 -0.80 6.22 5.94
C GLN A 60 -1.09 7.41 6.85
N ILE A 61 -1.84 8.38 6.32
CA ILE A 61 -2.20 9.63 7.01
C ILE A 61 -3.72 9.79 6.93
N GLY A 62 -4.42 9.77 8.07
CA GLY A 62 -5.85 10.01 8.14
C GLY A 62 -6.69 8.93 7.45
N VAL A 63 -6.35 7.65 7.64
CA VAL A 63 -7.14 6.49 7.18
C VAL A 63 -7.93 5.92 8.37
N GLU A 64 -9.25 5.76 8.21
CA GLU A 64 -10.11 5.30 9.32
C GLU A 64 -10.05 3.78 9.56
N HIS A 65 -10.08 3.00 8.49
CA HIS A 65 -10.11 1.55 8.51
C HIS A 65 -9.02 0.97 7.63
N PHE A 66 -8.14 0.19 8.24
CA PHE A 66 -6.97 -0.38 7.57
C PHE A 66 -6.89 -1.89 7.77
N ALA A 67 -6.67 -2.60 6.68
CA ALA A 67 -6.35 -4.01 6.67
C ALA A 67 -5.09 -4.27 5.83
N LEU A 68 -4.13 -4.98 6.42
CA LEU A 68 -2.92 -5.43 5.74
C LEU A 68 -2.80 -6.95 5.85
N THR A 69 -2.55 -7.57 4.70
CA THR A 69 -2.05 -8.94 4.62
C THR A 69 -0.67 -8.92 3.99
N GLN A 70 0.33 -9.40 4.71
CA GLN A 70 1.68 -9.60 4.19
C GLN A 70 2.02 -11.08 4.19
N ILE A 71 2.51 -11.59 3.06
CA ILE A 71 2.98 -12.97 2.90
C ILE A 71 4.44 -12.93 2.47
N GLY A 72 5.34 -13.29 3.40
CA GLY A 72 6.79 -13.27 3.17
C GLY A 72 7.41 -11.87 3.16
N GLY A 73 8.63 -11.82 2.63
CA GLY A 73 9.47 -10.63 2.58
C GLY A 73 10.35 -10.42 3.80
N GLU A 74 11.31 -9.50 3.70
CA GLU A 74 12.38 -9.36 4.70
C GLU A 74 12.16 -8.18 5.66
N HIS A 75 11.92 -7.00 5.11
CA HIS A 75 11.82 -5.76 5.87
C HIS A 75 10.47 -5.08 5.63
N PHE A 76 9.77 -4.78 6.73
CA PHE A 76 8.51 -4.06 6.71
C PHE A 76 8.50 -2.90 7.69
N ILE A 77 8.09 -1.74 7.20
CA ILE A 77 7.83 -0.55 8.01
C ILE A 77 6.40 -0.06 7.76
N LEU A 78 5.63 0.08 8.84
CA LEU A 78 4.34 0.74 8.86
C LEU A 78 4.44 2.03 9.67
N THR A 79 4.05 3.14 9.06
CA THR A 79 3.82 4.41 9.73
C THR A 79 2.36 4.80 9.55
N GLN A 80 1.66 5.05 10.65
CA GLN A 80 0.28 5.53 10.66
C GLN A 80 0.21 6.85 11.42
N ILE A 81 -0.37 7.86 10.78
CA ILE A 81 -0.52 9.24 11.26
C ILE A 81 -1.99 9.62 11.20
#